data_AF-A0A160PDR5-F1
#
_entry.id   AF-A0A160PDR5-F1
#
_cell.length_a   1.000
_cell.length_b   1.000
_cell.length_c   1.000
_cell.angle_alpha   90.00
_cell.angle_beta   90.00
_cell.angle_gamma   90.00
#
_symmetry.space_group_name_H-M   'P 1'
#
loop_
_entity.id
_entity.type
_entity.pdbx_description
1 polymer ?
#
loop_
_entity_poly.entity_id
_entity_poly.type
_entity_poly.pdbx_seq_one_letter_code
_entity_poly.pdbx_strand_id
1 'polypeptide(L)' 'MPQPYTHIVQDLAGQFFQVRDAGSAELSHVFHGMAVKRAGGGFAPKKGAREILVRKLGCRVVAALAAKAA' A
#
# COMPACT_ATOMS: atom_id res chain seq x y z
N MET A 1 -16.77 -5.91 2.56
CA MET A 1 -16.18 -4.55 2.64
C MET A 1 -14.70 -4.65 2.28
N PRO A 2 -14.11 -3.67 1.57
CA PRO A 2 -12.68 -3.69 1.33
C PRO A 2 -11.92 -3.66 2.65
N GLN A 3 -11.01 -4.63 2.85
CA GLN A 3 -10.08 -4.66 3.99
C GLN A 3 -9.33 -3.33 4.12
N PRO A 4 -8.98 -2.88 5.34
CA PRO A 4 -8.21 -1.67 5.53
C PRO A 4 -6.78 -1.83 4.98
N TYR A 5 -6.16 -0.72 4.57
CA TYR A 5 -4.72 -0.69 4.28
C TYR A 5 -3.92 -0.91 5.56
N THR A 6 -2.90 -1.74 5.50
CA THR A 6 -2.19 -2.24 6.69
C THR A 6 -0.74 -1.75 6.77
N HIS A 7 -0.10 -1.47 5.64
CA HIS A 7 1.28 -0.98 5.62
C HIS A 7 1.58 -0.17 4.37
N ILE A 8 2.70 0.56 4.43
CA ILE A 8 3.27 1.27 3.28
C ILE A 8 4.43 0.43 2.75
N VAL A 9 4.42 0.21 1.44
CA VAL A 9 5.56 -0.37 0.72
C VAL A 9 6.21 0.67 -0.17
N GLN A 10 7.49 0.45 -0.44
CA GLN A 10 8.26 1.17 -1.44
C GLN A 10 8.75 0.18 -2.50
N ASP A 11 8.54 0.49 -3.78
CA ASP A 11 9.05 -0.31 -4.89
C ASP A 11 10.52 0.03 -5.24
N LEU A 12 11.09 -0.69 -6.22
CA LEU A 12 12.43 -0.45 -6.73
C LEU A 12 12.60 0.91 -7.43
N ALA A 13 11.50 1.51 -7.92
CA ALA A 13 11.49 2.84 -8.51
C ALA A 13 11.38 3.95 -7.45
N GLY A 14 11.36 3.59 -6.16
CA GLY A 14 11.26 4.51 -5.05
C GLY A 14 9.85 5.07 -4.82
N GLN A 15 8.83 4.54 -5.49
CA GLN A 15 7.43 4.93 -5.32
C GLN A 15 6.84 4.30 -4.07
N PHE A 16 5.93 5.02 -3.41
CA PHE A 16 5.27 4.55 -2.19
C PHE A 16 3.82 4.17 -2.45
N PHE A 17 3.37 3.07 -1.85
CA PHE A 17 2.01 2.59 -1.92
C PHE A 17 1.50 2.22 -0.53
N GLN A 18 0.30 2.69 -0.17
CA GLN A 18 -0.45 2.08 0.92
C GLN A 18 -1.09 0.80 0.40
N VAL A 19 -0.91 -0.31 1.10
CA VAL A 19 -1.28 -1.64 0.60
C VAL A 19 -2.08 -2.46 1.60
N ARG A 20 -2.87 -3.39 1.05
CA ARG A 20 -3.59 -4.45 1.75
C ARG A 20 -3.42 -5.76 0.98
N ASP A 21 -3.51 -6.88 1.69
CA ASP A 21 -3.50 -8.18 1.01
C ASP A 21 -4.72 -8.33 0.10
N ALA A 22 -4.50 -9.01 -1.02
CA ALA A 22 -5.55 -9.33 -1.97
C ALA A 22 -6.58 -10.33 -1.43
N GLY A 23 -6.27 -11.02 -0.33
CA GLY A 23 -7.18 -11.96 0.34
C GLY A 23 -7.50 -13.22 -0.47
N SER A 24 -6.83 -13.43 -1.61
CA SER A 24 -6.94 -14.61 -2.47
C SER A 24 -5.58 -15.27 -2.64
N ALA A 25 -5.54 -16.60 -2.62
CA ALA A 25 -4.32 -17.37 -2.84
C ALA A 25 -3.75 -17.17 -4.26
N GLU A 26 -4.62 -17.01 -5.27
CA GLU A 26 -4.22 -16.75 -6.66
C GLU A 26 -3.50 -15.41 -6.81
N LEU A 27 -3.84 -14.44 -5.96
CA LEU A 27 -3.26 -13.10 -5.94
C LEU A 27 -2.23 -12.93 -4.80
N SER A 28 -1.70 -14.02 -4.26
CA SER A 28 -0.73 -14.00 -3.15
C SER A 28 0.56 -13.24 -3.47
N HIS A 29 0.91 -13.10 -4.75
CA HIS A 29 2.10 -12.41 -5.26
C HIS A 29 1.90 -10.90 -5.50
N VAL A 30 0.68 -10.38 -5.27
CA VAL A 30 0.36 -8.94 -5.39
C VAL A 30 -0.34 -8.42 -4.12
N PHE A 31 -0.30 -7.10 -3.97
CA PHE A 31 -1.14 -6.34 -3.06
C PHE A 31 -2.19 -5.57 -3.84
N HIS A 32 -3.30 -5.24 -3.19
CA HIS A 32 -4.08 -4.07 -3.59
C HIS A 32 -3.44 -2.84 -2.98
N GLY A 33 -3.00 -1.91 -3.82
CA GLY A 33 -2.25 -0.74 -3.40
C GLY A 33 -2.78 0.56 -3.98
N MET A 34 -2.58 1.66 -3.27
CA MET A 34 -2.88 3.00 -3.75
C MET A 34 -1.62 3.88 -3.62
N ALA A 35 -1.30 4.62 -4.68
CA ALA A 35 -0.09 5.44 -4.71
C ALA A 35 -0.18 6.60 -3.71
N VAL A 36 0.85 6.72 -2.86
CA VAL A 36 0.97 7.77 -1.84
C VAL A 36 2.26 8.57 -2.04
N LYS A 37 2.32 9.72 -1.38
CA LYS A 37 3.52 10.56 -1.26
C LYS A 37 3.77 10.89 0.20
N ARG A 38 5.01 11.21 0.56
CA ARG A 38 5.32 11.75 1.89
C ARG A 38 4.69 13.14 2.01
N ALA A 39 4.00 13.39 3.12
CA ALA A 39 3.38 14.67 3.43
C ALA A 39 3.27 14.85 4.95
N GLY A 40 3.78 15.96 5.49
CA GLY A 40 3.62 16.32 6.91
C GLY A 40 4.09 15.25 7.91
N GLY A 41 5.18 14.54 7.62
CA GLY A 41 5.69 13.46 8.49
C GLY A 41 4.97 12.11 8.32
N GLY A 42 3.93 12.03 7.48
CA GLY A 42 3.22 10.80 7.14
C GLY A 42 3.17 10.53 5.64
N PHE A 43 2.18 9.74 5.23
CA PHE A 43 1.89 9.42 3.84
C PHE A 43 0.47 9.87 3.47
N ALA A 44 0.32 10.53 2.32
CA ALA A 44 -0.97 10.97 1.81
C ALA A 44 -1.19 10.44 0.39
N PRO A 45 -2.42 10.07 0.00
CA PRO A 45 -2.74 9.68 -1.37
C PRO A 45 -2.34 10.75 -2.38
N LYS A 46 -1.84 10.32 -3.55
CA LYS A 46 -1.63 11.23 -4.68
C LYS A 46 -2.99 11.70 -5.23
N LYS A 47 -3.04 12.90 -5.80
CA LYS A 47 -4.26 13.42 -6.45
C LYS A 47 -4.71 12.45 -7.55
N GLY A 48 -5.94 11.96 -7.46
CA GLY A 48 -6.50 11.00 -8.42
C GLY A 48 -5.96 9.57 -8.29
N ALA A 49 -5.28 9.22 -7.19
CA ALA A 49 -4.82 7.86 -6.96
C ALA A 49 -6.01 6.89 -6.92
N ARG A 50 -5.85 5.76 -7.63
CA ARG A 50 -6.79 4.65 -7.65
C ARG A 50 -6.13 3.42 -7.07
N GLU A 51 -6.94 2.46 -6.65
CA GLU A 51 -6.43 1.16 -6.25
C GLU A 51 -5.94 0.39 -7.49
N ILE A 52 -4.73 -0.16 -7.39
CA ILE A 52 -4.04 -0.93 -8.42
C ILE A 52 -3.46 -2.20 -7.80
N LEU A 53 -3.01 -3.13 -8.64
CA LEU A 53 -2.23 -4.27 -8.19
C LEU A 53 -0.74 -3.92 -8.13
N VAL A 54 -0.12 -4.12 -6.97
CA VAL A 54 1.31 -3.87 -6.74
C VAL A 54 2.00 -5.21 -6.51
N ARG A 55 3.03 -5.53 -7.29
CA ARG A 55 3.78 -6.79 -7.11
C ARG A 55 4.53 -6.77 -5.77
N LYS A 56 4.44 -7.87 -5.01
CA LYS A 56 5.19 -8.00 -3.74
C LYS A 56 6.70 -8.08 -4.01
N LEU A 57 7.08 -8.74 -5.11
CA LEU A 57 8.47 -8.82 -5.54
C LEU A 57 9.01 -7.42 -5.86
N GLY A 58 10.17 -7.09 -5.27
CA GLY A 58 10.80 -5.78 -5.44
C GLY A 58 10.20 -4.66 -4.57
N CYS A 59 9.22 -4.98 -3.73
CA CYS A 59 8.73 -4.06 -2.71
C CYS A 59 9.39 -4.31 -1.36
N ARG A 60 9.66 -3.24 -0.62
CA ARG A 60 10.04 -3.29 0.80
C ARG A 60 8.99 -2.60 1.65
N VAL A 61 8.67 -3.15 2.81
CA VAL A 61 7.81 -2.49 3.80
C VAL A 61 8.60 -1.35 4.44
N VAL A 62 8.02 -0.14 4.47
CA VAL A 62 8.69 1.07 5.02
C VAL A 62 7.96 1.70 6.20
N ALA A 63 6.68 1.34 6.41
CA ALA A 63 5.93 1.75 7.60
C ALA A 63 4.75 0.80 7.82
N ALA A 64 4.42 0.51 9.07
CA ALA A 64 3.12 -0.07 9.42
C ALA A 64 2.09 1.05 9.52
N LEU A 65 0.88 0.83 9.00
CA LEU A 65 -0.25 1.70 9.29
C LEU A 65 -0.87 1.20 10.60
N ALA A 66 -0.87 2.03 11.63
CA ALA A 66 -1.60 1.71 12.84
C ALA A 66 -3.08 1.53 12.47
N ALA A 67 -3.67 0.39 12.86
CA ALA A 67 -5.11 0.26 12.83
C ALA A 67 -5.67 1.40 13.67
N LYS A 68 -6.43 2.30 13.05
CA LYS A 68 -7.13 3.34 13.80
C LYS A 68 -8.12 2.60 14.68
N ALA A 69 -7.82 2.47 15.97
CA ALA A 69 -8.77 1.99 16.96
C ALA A 69 -10.00 2.92 16.85
N ALA A 70 -11.15 2.30 16.60
CA ALA A 70 -12.43 2.98 16.44
C ALA A 70 -12.83 3.71 17.73
#